data_AF-A0A845S5M8-F1
#
_entry.id   AF-A0A845S5M8-F1
#
_cell.length_a   1.000
_cell.length_b   1.000
_cell.length_c   1.000
_cell.angle_alpha   90.00
_cell.angle_beta   90.00
_cell.angle_gamma   90.00
#
_symmetry.space_group_name_H-M   'P 1'
#
loop_
_entity.id
_entity.type
_entity.pdbx_description
1 polymer ?
#
loop_
_entity_poly.entity_id
_entity_poly.type
_entity_poly.pdbx_seq_one_letter_code
_entity_poly.pdbx_strand_id
1 'polypeptide(L)' 'MTSVLGISAFYHDSAAAIIVDGEIIAAAQEERFTRKKHDASYPKNAINYVLKE' A
#
# COMPACT_ATOMS: atom_id res chain seq x y z
N MET A 1 -20.74 -4.31 -2.87
CA MET A 1 -19.42 -4.34 -2.24
C MET A 1 -18.41 -3.84 -3.26
N THR A 2 -17.96 -2.61 -3.07
CA THR A 2 -16.96 -1.95 -3.91
C THR A 2 -15.64 -1.99 -3.17
N SER A 3 -14.60 -2.52 -3.82
CA SER A 3 -13.25 -2.57 -3.27
C SER A 3 -12.32 -1.72 -4.12
N VAL A 4 -11.52 -0.86 -3.50
CA VAL A 4 -10.57 0.03 -4.17
C VAL A 4 -9.19 -0.19 -3.59
N LEU A 5 -8.24 -0.61 -4.44
CA LEU A 5 -6.82 -0.67 -4.11
C LEU A 5 -6.15 0.66 -4.48
N GLY A 6 -5.83 1.47 -3.48
CA GLY A 6 -5.04 2.69 -3.63
C GLY A 6 -3.55 2.36 -3.72
N ILE A 7 -2.85 3.00 -4.66
CA ILE A 7 -1.41 2.83 -4.87
C ILE A 7 -0.74 4.21 -4.91
N SER A 8 0.32 4.37 -4.12
CA SER A 8 1.27 5.48 -4.17
C SER A 8 2.62 4.94 -4.62
N ALA A 9 3.22 5.49 -5.70
CA ALA A 9 4.50 5.01 -6.24
C ALA A 9 5.21 6.06 -7.12
N PHE A 10 6.53 5.90 -7.29
CA PHE A 10 7.41 6.64 -8.22
C PHE A 10 7.75 8.10 -7.88
N TYR A 11 7.57 8.53 -6.64
CA TYR A 11 7.97 9.87 -6.20
C TYR A 11 8.63 9.88 -4.82
N HIS A 12 7.94 9.43 -3.77
CA HIS A 12 8.46 9.19 -2.42
C HIS A 12 7.42 8.40 -1.62
N ASP A 13 7.87 7.66 -0.60
CA ASP A 13 7.01 6.92 0.33
C ASP A 13 5.94 6.08 -0.36
N SER A 14 6.38 5.12 -1.20
CA SER A 14 5.45 4.22 -1.86
C SER A 14 4.67 3.38 -0.85
N ALA A 15 3.41 3.16 -1.16
CA ALA A 15 2.44 2.59 -0.23
C ALA A 15 1.24 1.99 -0.96
N ALA A 16 0.48 1.17 -0.25
CA ALA A 16 -0.80 0.65 -0.70
C ALA A 16 -1.85 0.75 0.41
N ALA A 17 -3.11 0.92 0.02
CA ALA A 17 -4.26 0.86 0.92
C ALA A 17 -5.44 0.13 0.23
N ILE A 18 -6.23 -0.62 1.00
CA ILE A 18 -7.45 -1.26 0.52
C ILE A 18 -8.65 -0.67 1.26
N ILE A 19 -9.63 -0.20 0.48
CA ILE A 19 -10.87 0.39 0.97
C ILE A 19 -12.03 -0.50 0.51
N VAL A 20 -12.95 -0.82 1.42
CA VAL A 20 -14.16 -1.60 1.11
C VAL A 20 -15.39 -0.82 1.56
N ASP A 21 -16.28 -0.52 0.62
CA ASP A 21 -17.53 0.23 0.86
C ASP A 21 -17.34 1.55 1.63
N GLY A 22 -16.21 2.23 1.39
CA GLY A 22 -15.86 3.53 1.98
C GLY A 22 -15.00 3.44 3.24
N GLU A 23 -14.80 2.24 3.80
CA GLU A 23 -14.00 2.02 5.01
C GLU A 23 -12.57 1.58 4.67
N ILE A 24 -11.59 2.12 5.39
CA ILE A 24 -10.19 1.71 5.26
C ILE A 24 -10.01 0.39 6.01
N ILE A 25 -9.70 -0.67 5.26
CA ILE A 25 -9.46 -2.00 5.85
C ILE A 25 -7.98 -2.14 6.25
N ALA A 26 -7.06 -1.76 5.36
CA ALA A 26 -5.63 -1.79 5.63
C ALA A 26 -4.86 -0.73 4.83
N ALA A 27 -3.73 -0.29 5.38
CA ALA A 27 -2.77 0.60 4.71
C ALA A 27 -1.34 0.28 5.18
N ALA A 28 -0.39 0.26 4.26
CA ALA A 28 1.01 0.02 4.58
C ALA A 28 1.97 0.76 3.64
N GLN A 29 3.12 1.16 4.19
CA GLN A 29 4.22 1.76 3.44
C GLN A 29 5.26 0.70 3.07
N GLU A 30 5.78 0.77 1.84
CA GLU A 30 6.73 -0.19 1.28
C GLU A 30 8.04 -0.23 2.08
N GLU A 31 8.50 0.92 2.59
CA GLU A 31 9.73 1.04 3.38
C GLU A 31 9.75 0.18 4.65
N ARG A 32 8.57 -0.18 5.20
CA ARG A 32 8.46 -1.08 6.36
C ARG A 32 8.94 -2.48 6.02
N PHE A 33 8.76 -2.90 4.76
CA PHE A 33 9.15 -4.20 4.23
C PHE A 33 10.54 -4.18 3.59
N THR A 34 10.83 -3.20 2.74
CA THR A 34 12.10 -3.13 2.01
C THR A 34 13.25 -2.63 2.87
N ARG A 35 12.94 -1.97 3.99
CA ARG A 35 13.90 -1.32 4.89
C ARG A 35 14.71 -0.22 4.22
N LYS A 36 14.24 0.27 3.06
CA LYS A 36 14.78 1.44 2.37
C LYS A 36 13.93 2.64 2.75
N LYS A 37 14.51 3.58 3.49
CA LYS A 37 13.79 4.79 3.90
C LYS A 37 13.35 5.57 2.66
N HIS A 38 12.09 6.00 2.65
CA HIS A 38 11.43 6.70 1.55
C HIS A 38 11.47 5.93 0.22
N ASP A 39 11.29 4.61 0.28
CA ASP A 39 11.26 3.77 -0.92
C ASP A 39 10.23 4.33 -1.92
N ALA A 40 10.67 4.73 -3.10
CA ALA A 40 9.82 5.26 -4.16
C ALA A 40 9.46 4.19 -5.21
N SER A 41 9.94 2.96 -5.04
CA SER A 41 9.67 1.87 -5.99
C SER A 41 8.20 1.43 -5.96
N TYR A 42 7.80 0.58 -6.90
CA TYR A 42 6.45 0.03 -6.93
C TYR A 42 6.17 -0.77 -5.64
N PRO A 43 5.07 -0.50 -4.90
CA PRO A 43 4.86 -0.98 -3.53
C PRO A 43 4.36 -2.42 -3.48
N LYS A 44 5.15 -3.36 -4.02
CA LYS A 44 4.77 -4.77 -4.17
C LYS A 44 4.48 -5.42 -2.81
N ASN A 45 5.30 -5.16 -1.80
CA ASN A 45 5.12 -5.79 -0.50
C ASN A 45 3.91 -5.22 0.24
N ALA A 46 3.70 -3.89 0.17
CA ALA A 46 2.53 -3.26 0.75
C ALA A 46 1.23 -3.73 0.07
N ILE A 47 1.19 -3.86 -1.26
CA ILE A 47 0.04 -4.42 -1.98
C ILE A 47 -0.27 -5.84 -1.49
N ASN A 48 0.75 -6.70 -1.43
CA ASN A 48 0.58 -8.08 -0.96
C ASN A 48 0.15 -8.16 0.50
N TYR A 49 0.53 -7.19 1.32
CA TYR A 49 0.12 -7.11 2.71
C TYR A 49 -1.35 -6.72 2.80
N VAL A 50 -1.76 -5.60 2.21
CA VAL A 50 -3.15 -5.11 2.34
C VAL A 50 -4.17 -6.07 1.72
N LEU A 51 -3.81 -6.81 0.66
CA LEU A 51 -4.71 -7.81 0.05
C LEU A 51 -4.90 -9.09 0.89
N LYS A 52 -4.16 -9.25 2.01
CA LYS A 52 -4.32 -10.39 2.94
C LYS A 52 -5.17 -10.06 4.16
N GLU A 53 -5.48 -8.79 4.38
CA GLU A 53 -6.37 -8.29 5.46
C GLU A 53 -7.81 -8.24 4.94
#